data_AF-A0A359L877-F1
#
_entry.id   AF-A0A359L877-F1
#
_cell.length_a   1.000
_cell.length_b   1.000
_cell.length_c   1.000
_cell.angle_alpha   90.00
_cell.angle_beta   90.00
_cell.angle_gamma   90.00
#
_symmetry.space_group_name_H-M   'P 1'
#
loop_
_entity.id
_entity.type
_entity.pdbx_description
1 polymer ?
#
loop_
_entity_poly.entity_id
_entity_poly.type
_entity_poly.pdbx_seq_one_letter_code
_entity_poly.pdbx_strand_id
1 'polypeptide(L)'
;MRKITTLTILGYFIFNCSFGQNIEKAEANLDKKLVAILDTIYVDDQKYRNDQYIQRSKDIAKEYGWESKELKDYLKIIKDQDSINLIKIEKILDEHGWLGADLVGNQGNTTIFLVIQHSDLKTQENYLPMMHEAVQNGNAKAQDLAFLEDRVALRKGERQIYGSQIGPDPETGEWTVAPLIDPDNVDKRRAEVGLGTLQDYISDYGMTWNVEEYKKKLPELEMRRKNLLEKKQKNK
;
A
#
# COMPACT_ATOMS: atom_id res chain seq x y z
N MET A 1 -49.05 -3.06 -57.90
CA MET A 1 -48.60 -4.22 -57.11
C MET A 1 -47.08 -4.17 -56.99
N ARG A 2 -46.55 -3.72 -55.84
CA ARG A 2 -45.10 -3.60 -55.59
C ARG A 2 -44.58 -4.89 -54.96
N LYS A 3 -43.59 -5.53 -55.60
CA LYS A 3 -42.90 -6.72 -55.09
C LYS A 3 -41.89 -6.30 -54.01
N ILE A 4 -41.91 -6.97 -52.87
CA ILE A 4 -40.91 -6.82 -51.79
C ILE A 4 -39.90 -7.95 -51.98
N THR A 5 -38.63 -7.60 -52.15
CA THR A 5 -37.50 -8.52 -52.17
C THR A 5 -36.80 -8.41 -50.83
N THR A 6 -36.89 -9.44 -49.98
CA THR A 6 -36.24 -9.49 -48.67
C THR A 6 -34.80 -9.96 -48.87
N LEU A 7 -33.82 -9.13 -48.51
CA LEU A 7 -32.40 -9.45 -48.54
C LEU A 7 -31.96 -9.84 -47.12
N THR A 8 -31.67 -11.13 -46.91
CA THR A 8 -31.18 -11.64 -45.62
C THR A 8 -29.66 -11.51 -45.58
N ILE A 9 -29.14 -10.58 -44.78
CA ILE A 9 -27.70 -10.46 -44.51
C ILE A 9 -27.38 -11.36 -43.31
N LEU A 10 -26.72 -12.49 -43.55
CA LEU A 10 -26.04 -13.27 -42.50
C LEU A 10 -24.79 -12.51 -42.06
N GLY A 11 -24.81 -11.90 -40.88
CA GLY A 11 -23.63 -11.34 -40.23
C GLY A 11 -22.81 -12.43 -39.54
N TYR A 12 -21.61 -12.69 -40.05
CA TYR A 12 -20.60 -13.51 -39.38
C TYR A 12 -19.97 -12.68 -38.25
N PHE A 13 -20.27 -13.00 -36.99
CA PHE A 13 -19.56 -12.44 -35.85
C PHE A 13 -18.20 -13.11 -35.70
N ILE A 14 -17.12 -12.43 -36.08
CA ILE A 14 -15.76 -12.83 -35.73
C ILE A 14 -15.53 -12.41 -34.28
N PHE A 15 -15.61 -13.36 -33.36
CA PHE A 15 -15.23 -13.16 -31.97
C PHE A 15 -13.71 -13.00 -31.92
N ASN A 16 -13.21 -11.79 -31.63
CA ASN A 16 -11.79 -11.48 -31.58
C ASN A 16 -11.11 -12.26 -30.45
N CYS A 17 -10.33 -13.29 -30.81
CA CYS A 17 -9.54 -14.15 -29.94
C CYS A 17 -8.23 -13.49 -29.44
N SER A 18 -8.15 -12.15 -29.42
CA SER A 18 -6.90 -11.43 -29.08
C SER A 18 -6.65 -11.34 -27.58
N PHE A 19 -7.68 -11.41 -26.74
CA PHE A 19 -7.54 -11.27 -25.29
C PHE A 19 -6.87 -12.49 -24.66
N GLY A 20 -7.27 -13.71 -25.06
CA GLY A 20 -6.68 -14.97 -24.57
C GLY A 20 -5.21 -15.15 -24.97
N GLN A 21 -4.86 -14.77 -26.20
CA GLN A 21 -3.47 -14.83 -26.69
C GLN A 21 -2.52 -13.89 -25.94
N ASN A 22 -3.02 -12.75 -25.43
CA ASN A 22 -2.21 -11.82 -24.65
C ASN A 22 -1.97 -12.30 -23.22
N ILE A 23 -2.93 -12.99 -22.60
CA ILE A 23 -2.76 -13.61 -21.28
C ILE A 23 -1.77 -14.78 -21.35
N GLU A 24 -1.93 -15.69 -22.33
CA GLU A 24 -1.01 -16.81 -22.52
C GLU A 24 0.43 -16.36 -22.78
N LYS A 25 0.62 -15.26 -23.52
CA LYS A 25 1.96 -14.66 -23.74
C LYS A 25 2.53 -13.99 -22.50
N ALA A 26 1.70 -13.33 -21.69
CA ALA A 26 2.13 -12.72 -20.44
C ALA A 26 2.56 -13.78 -19.42
N GLU A 27 1.83 -14.90 -19.32
CA GLU A 27 2.18 -16.01 -18.43
C GLU A 27 3.41 -16.81 -18.90
N ALA A 28 3.71 -16.81 -20.20
CA ALA A 28 4.87 -17.52 -20.76
C ALA A 28 6.22 -16.91 -20.32
N ASN A 29 6.26 -15.62 -20.01
CA ASN A 29 7.48 -14.91 -19.63
C ASN A 29 7.75 -14.89 -18.12
N LEU A 30 6.83 -15.43 -17.31
CA LEU A 30 6.98 -15.45 -15.86
C LEU A 30 8.10 -16.38 -15.41
N ASP A 31 8.93 -15.91 -14.48
CA ASP A 31 9.80 -16.79 -13.70
C ASP A 31 8.95 -17.51 -12.66
N LYS A 32 8.49 -18.72 -13.02
CA LYS A 32 7.62 -19.55 -12.17
C LYS A 32 8.21 -19.84 -10.80
N LYS A 33 9.54 -19.87 -10.64
CA LYS A 33 10.17 -20.10 -9.34
C LYS A 33 10.07 -18.85 -8.47
N LEU A 34 10.41 -17.69 -9.02
CA LEU A 34 10.29 -16.42 -8.29
C LEU A 34 8.83 -16.09 -7.95
N VAL A 35 7.90 -16.35 -8.87
CA VAL A 35 6.46 -16.22 -8.60
C VAL A 35 6.04 -17.08 -7.40
N ALA A 36 6.37 -18.37 -7.39
CA ALA A 36 6.00 -19.26 -6.28
C ALA A 36 6.60 -18.82 -4.93
N ILE A 37 7.83 -18.29 -4.94
CA ILE A 37 8.49 -17.72 -3.74
C ILE A 37 7.73 -16.49 -3.26
N LEU A 38 7.45 -15.54 -4.15
CA LEU A 38 6.78 -14.29 -3.81
C LEU A 38 5.32 -14.50 -3.40
N ASP A 39 4.62 -15.47 -3.97
CA ASP A 39 3.27 -15.86 -3.54
C ASP A 39 3.27 -16.42 -2.12
N THR A 40 4.29 -17.22 -1.77
CA THR A 40 4.46 -17.73 -0.41
C THR A 40 4.73 -16.59 0.58
N ILE A 41 5.61 -15.65 0.20
CA ILE A 41 5.92 -14.47 1.02
C ILE A 41 4.67 -13.60 1.20
N TYR A 42 3.84 -13.43 0.17
CA TYR A 42 2.58 -12.70 0.26
C TYR A 42 1.65 -13.30 1.30
N VAL A 43 1.42 -14.61 1.23
CA VAL A 43 0.58 -15.33 2.21
C VAL A 43 1.15 -15.18 3.62
N ASP A 44 2.47 -15.33 3.76
CA ASP A 44 3.17 -15.16 5.03
C ASP A 44 3.05 -13.74 5.60
N ASP A 45 3.12 -12.70 4.76
CA ASP A 45 2.98 -11.30 5.15
C ASP A 45 1.54 -10.96 5.57
N GLN A 46 0.55 -11.46 4.83
CA GLN A 46 -0.85 -11.10 5.01
C GLN A 46 -1.58 -11.90 6.10
N LYS A 47 -1.10 -13.11 6.45
CA LYS A 47 -1.82 -14.01 7.39
C LYS A 47 -2.12 -13.41 8.77
N TYR A 48 -1.29 -12.46 9.23
CA TYR A 48 -1.47 -11.77 10.53
C TYR A 48 -2.02 -10.35 10.38
N ARG A 49 -2.55 -9.99 9.21
CA ARG A 49 -3.04 -8.63 8.90
C ARG A 49 -4.52 -8.59 8.52
N ASN A 50 -5.23 -9.70 8.69
CA ASN A 50 -6.67 -9.80 8.44
C ASN A 50 -7.52 -9.21 9.58
N ASP A 51 -8.81 -8.99 9.30
CA ASP A 51 -9.76 -8.39 10.24
C ASP A 51 -9.85 -9.14 11.57
N GLN A 52 -9.77 -10.48 11.54
CA GLN A 52 -9.81 -11.29 12.75
C GLN A 52 -8.63 -10.99 13.66
N TYR A 53 -7.41 -10.92 13.11
CA TYR A 53 -6.21 -10.60 13.87
C TYR A 53 -6.27 -9.16 14.41
N ILE A 54 -6.71 -8.20 13.59
CA ILE A 54 -6.90 -6.81 13.99
C ILE A 54 -7.91 -6.72 15.14
N GLN A 55 -9.06 -7.39 15.03
CA GLN A 55 -10.08 -7.39 16.08
C GLN A 55 -9.55 -7.99 17.37
N ARG A 56 -8.83 -9.11 17.30
CA ARG A 56 -8.23 -9.72 18.49
C ARG A 56 -7.22 -8.79 19.16
N SER A 57 -6.42 -8.04 18.39
CA SER A 57 -5.50 -7.05 18.96
C SER A 57 -6.24 -5.95 19.74
N LYS A 58 -7.40 -5.50 19.24
CA LYS A 58 -8.26 -4.52 19.93
C LYS A 58 -8.88 -5.10 21.20
N ASP A 59 -9.30 -6.35 21.18
CA ASP A 59 -9.86 -7.01 22.36
C ASP A 59 -8.83 -7.16 23.47
N ILE A 60 -7.60 -7.58 23.14
CA ILE A 60 -6.49 -7.64 24.09
C ILE A 60 -6.17 -6.24 24.62
N ALA A 61 -6.12 -5.22 23.75
CA ALA A 61 -5.90 -3.84 24.18
C ALA A 61 -7.00 -3.32 25.12
N LYS A 62 -8.25 -3.74 24.91
CA LYS A 62 -9.39 -3.39 25.77
C LYS A 62 -9.31 -4.08 27.14
N GLU A 63 -8.83 -5.33 27.19
CA GLU A 63 -8.72 -6.11 28.42
C GLU A 63 -7.50 -5.72 29.27
N TYR A 64 -6.34 -5.56 28.65
CA TYR A 64 -5.06 -5.38 29.34
C TYR A 64 -4.44 -3.98 29.16
N GLY A 65 -4.92 -3.19 28.20
CA GLY A 65 -4.38 -1.87 27.84
C GLY A 65 -3.44 -1.88 26.64
N TRP A 66 -3.29 -0.73 25.99
CA TRP A 66 -2.47 -0.55 24.77
C TRP A 66 -0.96 -0.71 24.98
N GLU A 67 -0.48 -0.62 26.22
CA GLU A 67 0.93 -0.76 26.57
C GLU A 67 1.25 -2.09 27.27
N SER A 68 0.27 -2.99 27.35
CA SER A 68 0.37 -4.28 28.04
C SER A 68 1.39 -5.23 27.41
N LYS A 69 1.93 -6.14 28.22
CA LYS A 69 2.83 -7.19 27.74
C LYS A 69 2.10 -8.14 26.79
N GLU A 70 0.84 -8.43 27.10
CA GLU A 70 -0.06 -9.30 26.35
C GLU A 70 -0.25 -8.80 24.91
N LEU A 71 -0.53 -7.51 24.74
CA LEU A 71 -0.64 -6.92 23.40
C LEU A 71 0.71 -6.89 22.69
N LYS A 72 1.79 -6.54 23.41
CA LYS A 72 3.15 -6.52 22.84
C LYS A 72 3.60 -7.90 22.34
N ASP A 73 3.34 -8.95 23.11
CA ASP A 73 3.64 -10.34 22.75
C ASP A 73 2.79 -10.80 21.57
N TYR A 74 1.48 -10.47 21.57
CA TYR A 74 0.58 -10.81 20.46
C TYR A 74 1.07 -10.19 19.15
N LEU A 75 1.40 -8.88 19.16
CA LEU A 75 1.89 -8.14 18.00
C LEU A 75 3.33 -8.50 17.59
N LYS A 76 4.11 -9.18 18.46
CA LYS A 76 5.47 -9.61 18.14
C LYS A 76 5.50 -10.58 16.97
N ILE A 77 4.46 -11.40 16.82
CA ILE A 77 4.32 -12.38 15.73
C ILE A 77 4.43 -11.71 14.36
N ILE A 78 3.76 -10.56 14.17
CA ILE A 78 3.86 -9.79 12.92
C ILE A 78 5.30 -9.34 12.71
N LYS A 79 5.96 -8.77 13.72
CA LYS A 79 7.33 -8.26 13.61
C LYS A 79 8.34 -9.35 13.25
N ASP A 80 8.18 -10.53 13.85
CA ASP A 80 9.03 -11.68 13.57
C ASP A 80 8.83 -12.15 12.12
N GLN A 81 7.58 -12.21 11.66
CA GLN A 81 7.26 -12.57 10.29
C GLN A 81 7.75 -11.54 9.27
N ASP A 82 7.61 -10.25 9.56
CA ASP A 82 8.12 -9.15 8.74
C ASP A 82 9.64 -9.26 8.57
N SER A 83 10.36 -9.58 9.65
CA SER A 83 11.81 -9.74 9.61
C SER A 83 12.24 -10.94 8.76
N ILE A 84 11.51 -12.06 8.84
CA ILE A 84 11.77 -13.25 8.02
C ILE A 84 11.49 -12.97 6.53
N ASN A 85 10.39 -12.27 6.24
CA ASN A 85 10.04 -11.91 4.87
C ASN A 85 11.04 -10.92 4.28
N LEU A 86 11.50 -9.95 5.07
CA LEU A 86 12.49 -8.97 4.66
C LEU A 86 13.78 -9.65 4.20
N ILE A 87 14.34 -10.59 4.97
CA ILE A 87 15.56 -11.34 4.58
C ILE A 87 15.41 -11.98 3.19
N LYS A 88 14.23 -12.53 2.87
CA LYS A 88 13.96 -13.15 1.56
C LYS A 88 13.87 -12.12 0.44
N ILE A 89 13.21 -11.00 0.69
CA ILE A 89 13.05 -9.91 -0.29
C ILE A 89 14.36 -9.17 -0.54
N GLU A 90 15.15 -8.89 0.49
CA GLU A 90 16.48 -8.28 0.35
C GLU A 90 17.36 -9.13 -0.56
N LYS A 91 17.38 -10.45 -0.36
CA LYS A 91 18.11 -11.37 -1.25
C LYS A 91 17.65 -11.26 -2.72
N ILE A 92 16.33 -11.19 -2.96
CA ILE A 92 15.79 -11.05 -4.32
C ILE A 92 16.19 -9.71 -4.93
N LEU A 93 16.09 -8.62 -4.17
CA LEU A 93 16.45 -7.28 -4.62
C LEU A 93 17.95 -7.13 -4.87
N ASP A 94 18.79 -7.78 -4.06
CA ASP A 94 20.24 -7.76 -4.22
C ASP A 94 20.69 -8.54 -5.48
N GLU A 95 20.02 -9.65 -5.80
CA GLU A 95 20.34 -10.50 -6.95
C GLU A 95 19.75 -9.97 -8.28
N HIS A 96 18.57 -9.33 -8.23
CA HIS A 96 17.79 -9.04 -9.43
C HIS A 96 17.35 -7.57 -9.58
N GLY A 97 17.54 -6.74 -8.55
CA GLY A 97 16.88 -5.44 -8.47
C GLY A 97 15.35 -5.57 -8.34
N TRP A 98 14.63 -4.51 -8.67
CA TRP A 98 13.17 -4.50 -8.61
C TRP A 98 12.55 -5.20 -9.82
N LEU A 99 11.99 -6.39 -9.59
CA LEU A 99 11.37 -7.22 -10.62
C LEU A 99 10.00 -6.66 -11.06
N GLY A 100 9.83 -6.48 -12.37
CA GLY A 100 8.57 -6.06 -12.98
C GLY A 100 7.48 -7.13 -12.96
N ALA A 101 6.22 -6.69 -13.08
CA ALA A 101 5.06 -7.59 -13.10
C ALA A 101 5.04 -8.54 -14.32
N ASP A 102 5.80 -8.24 -15.36
CA ASP A 102 6.03 -9.09 -16.53
C ASP A 102 6.86 -10.35 -16.21
N LEU A 103 7.69 -10.31 -15.15
CA LEU A 103 8.51 -11.43 -14.69
C LEU A 103 7.91 -12.15 -13.48
N VAL A 104 7.32 -11.40 -12.55
CA VAL A 104 6.83 -11.96 -11.26
C VAL A 104 5.33 -11.82 -11.05
N GLY A 105 4.59 -11.35 -12.05
CA GLY A 105 3.16 -11.08 -11.93
C GLY A 105 2.85 -9.87 -11.05
N ASN A 106 1.60 -9.41 -11.12
CA ASN A 106 1.14 -8.26 -10.31
C ASN A 106 1.23 -8.53 -8.81
N GLN A 107 0.92 -9.76 -8.38
CA GLN A 107 1.00 -10.14 -6.96
C GLN A 107 2.44 -10.12 -6.49
N GLY A 108 3.37 -10.77 -7.21
CA GLY A 108 4.77 -10.81 -6.80
C GLY A 108 5.41 -9.42 -6.71
N ASN A 109 5.11 -8.54 -7.67
CA ASN A 109 5.56 -7.14 -7.60
C ASN A 109 4.99 -6.39 -6.38
N THR A 110 3.70 -6.60 -6.08
CA THR A 110 3.04 -6.03 -4.90
C THR A 110 3.65 -6.59 -3.61
N THR A 111 4.03 -7.88 -3.57
CA THR A 111 4.69 -8.50 -2.41
C THR A 111 6.02 -7.83 -2.07
N ILE A 112 6.85 -7.55 -3.08
CA ILE A 112 8.14 -6.86 -2.89
C ILE A 112 7.89 -5.51 -2.20
N PHE A 113 6.94 -4.73 -2.72
CA PHE A 113 6.54 -3.46 -2.12
C PHE A 113 6.06 -3.63 -0.67
N LEU A 114 5.11 -4.54 -0.42
CA LEU A 114 4.50 -4.70 0.90
C LEU A 114 5.53 -5.01 1.99
N VAL A 115 6.50 -5.90 1.71
CA VAL A 115 7.54 -6.25 2.67
C VAL A 115 8.43 -5.04 2.99
N ILE A 116 8.86 -4.27 1.98
CA ILE A 116 9.61 -3.02 2.20
C ILE A 116 8.74 -2.00 2.96
N GLN A 117 7.47 -1.87 2.60
CA GLN A 117 6.51 -0.97 3.23
C GLN A 117 6.26 -1.31 4.71
N HIS A 118 6.38 -2.58 5.10
CA HIS A 118 6.24 -3.04 6.50
C HIS A 118 7.54 -2.98 7.31
N SER A 119 8.70 -2.90 6.65
CA SER A 119 10.02 -2.87 7.29
C SER A 119 10.26 -1.63 8.18
N ASP A 120 11.42 -1.60 8.84
CA ASP A 120 11.83 -0.45 9.64
C ASP A 120 12.16 0.78 8.77
N LEU A 121 12.26 1.95 9.39
CA LEU A 121 12.53 3.20 8.66
C LEU A 121 13.84 3.14 7.88
N LYS A 122 14.88 2.53 8.46
CA LYS A 122 16.20 2.50 7.83
C LYS A 122 16.16 1.71 6.52
N THR A 123 15.49 0.58 6.54
CA THR A 123 15.26 -0.27 5.36
C THR A 123 14.42 0.44 4.32
N GLN A 124 13.33 1.09 4.72
CA GLN A 124 12.50 1.89 3.83
C GLN A 124 13.30 2.98 3.11
N GLU A 125 14.11 3.74 3.85
CA GLU A 125 14.97 4.78 3.28
C GLU A 125 16.01 4.20 2.32
N ASN A 126 16.57 3.03 2.62
CA ASN A 126 17.56 2.38 1.77
C ASN A 126 16.99 1.92 0.42
N TYR A 127 15.75 1.39 0.40
CA TYR A 127 15.12 0.86 -0.82
C TYR A 127 14.25 1.88 -1.58
N LEU A 128 13.92 3.03 -0.97
CA LEU A 128 13.12 4.07 -1.62
C LEU A 128 13.73 4.54 -2.97
N PRO A 129 15.05 4.82 -3.10
CA PRO A 129 15.64 5.17 -4.40
C PRO A 129 15.49 4.08 -5.47
N MET A 130 15.63 2.81 -5.10
CA MET A 130 15.43 1.68 -6.02
C MET A 130 13.98 1.61 -6.51
N MET A 131 13.01 1.86 -5.63
CA MET A 131 11.60 1.87 -6.00
C MET A 131 11.26 3.06 -6.92
N HIS A 132 11.89 4.23 -6.74
CA HIS A 132 11.78 5.34 -7.68
C HIS A 132 12.22 4.94 -9.09
N GLU A 133 13.40 4.33 -9.21
CA GLU A 133 13.92 3.83 -10.48
C GLU A 133 12.99 2.76 -11.08
N ALA A 134 12.46 1.85 -10.24
CA ALA A 134 11.52 0.84 -10.67
C ALA A 134 10.24 1.43 -11.28
N VAL A 135 9.66 2.48 -10.67
CA VAL A 135 8.49 3.18 -11.23
C VAL A 135 8.84 3.87 -12.55
N GLN A 136 9.99 4.53 -12.64
CA GLN A 136 10.46 5.17 -13.88
C GLN A 136 10.63 4.15 -15.02
N ASN A 137 11.06 2.95 -14.70
CA ASN A 137 11.24 1.85 -15.65
C ASN A 137 9.94 1.05 -15.93
N GLY A 138 8.82 1.38 -15.28
CA GLY A 138 7.56 0.65 -15.40
C GLY A 138 7.52 -0.70 -14.66
N ASN A 139 8.52 -0.97 -13.82
CA ASN A 139 8.63 -2.20 -13.03
C ASN A 139 7.88 -2.12 -11.69
N ALA A 140 7.41 -0.96 -11.24
CA ALA A 140 6.62 -0.81 -10.03
C ALA A 140 5.45 0.17 -10.26
N LYS A 141 4.40 0.03 -9.46
CA LYS A 141 3.24 0.94 -9.53
C LYS A 141 3.55 2.27 -8.83
N ALA A 142 3.23 3.38 -9.48
CA ALA A 142 3.42 4.72 -8.91
C ALA A 142 2.65 4.92 -7.59
N GLN A 143 1.43 4.37 -7.49
CA GLN A 143 0.65 4.38 -6.25
C GLN A 143 1.40 3.73 -5.07
N ASP A 144 2.08 2.60 -5.30
CA ASP A 144 2.78 1.86 -4.24
C ASP A 144 3.98 2.69 -3.74
N LEU A 145 4.69 3.38 -4.66
CA LEU A 145 5.74 4.33 -4.31
C LEU A 145 5.19 5.50 -3.47
N ALA A 146 4.04 6.06 -3.85
CA ALA A 146 3.39 7.13 -3.10
C ALA A 146 3.06 6.71 -1.65
N PHE A 147 2.64 5.46 -1.43
CA PHE A 147 2.43 4.90 -0.09
C PHE A 147 3.73 4.80 0.73
N LEU A 148 4.86 4.46 0.08
CA LEU A 148 6.16 4.37 0.74
C LEU A 148 6.73 5.75 1.07
N GLU A 149 6.64 6.71 0.14
CA GLU A 149 7.07 8.10 0.34
C GLU A 149 6.35 8.75 1.53
N ASP A 150 5.01 8.66 1.56
CA ASP A 150 4.22 9.19 2.67
C ASP A 150 4.60 8.55 4.01
N ARG A 151 4.85 7.23 4.01
CA ARG A 151 5.25 6.49 5.22
C ARG A 151 6.63 6.92 5.73
N VAL A 152 7.60 7.06 4.84
CA VAL A 152 8.96 7.51 5.17
C VAL A 152 8.91 8.94 5.71
N ALA A 153 8.27 9.87 4.99
CA ALA A 153 8.16 11.27 5.39
C ALA A 153 7.58 11.39 6.81
N LEU A 154 6.45 10.72 7.06
CA LEU A 154 5.79 10.75 8.36
C LEU A 154 6.60 10.11 9.49
N ARG A 155 7.41 9.09 9.20
CA ARG A 155 8.31 8.46 10.19
C ARG A 155 9.54 9.32 10.48
N LYS A 156 9.95 10.18 9.55
CA LYS A 156 10.98 11.22 9.73
C LYS A 156 10.45 12.48 10.43
N GLY A 157 9.15 12.54 10.70
CA GLY A 157 8.50 13.71 11.32
C GLY A 157 8.14 14.81 10.32
N GLU A 158 8.21 14.50 9.02
CA GLU A 158 7.80 15.39 7.93
C GLU A 158 6.31 15.18 7.62
N ARG A 159 5.77 16.06 6.77
CA ARG A 159 4.39 15.91 6.24
C ARG A 159 4.38 14.93 5.09
N GLN A 160 3.30 14.17 4.97
CA GLN A 160 3.06 13.32 3.80
C GLN A 160 2.64 14.15 2.58
N ILE A 161 2.67 13.53 1.40
CA ILE A 161 2.47 14.16 0.09
C ILE A 161 1.06 13.84 -0.43
N TYR A 162 0.62 12.58 -0.35
CA TYR A 162 -0.58 12.07 -1.03
C TYR A 162 -1.75 11.76 -0.08
N GLY A 163 -1.54 11.82 1.23
CA GLY A 163 -2.60 11.53 2.20
C GLY A 163 -2.90 10.04 2.34
N SER A 164 -1.94 9.17 1.99
CA SER A 164 -2.12 7.71 2.02
C SER A 164 -1.99 7.10 3.42
N GLN A 165 -1.53 7.87 4.40
CA GLN A 165 -1.38 7.42 5.78
C GLN A 165 -2.40 8.15 6.67
N ILE A 166 -3.34 7.36 7.17
CA ILE A 166 -4.32 7.75 8.17
C ILE A 166 -4.04 6.97 9.47
N GLY A 167 -4.55 7.46 10.59
CA GLY A 167 -4.42 6.78 11.87
C GLY A 167 -5.32 7.40 12.93
N PRO A 168 -5.52 6.72 14.06
CA PRO A 168 -6.18 7.33 15.20
C PRO A 168 -5.33 8.49 15.72
N ASP A 169 -5.98 9.62 16.00
CA ASP A 169 -5.39 10.72 16.75
C ASP A 169 -5.01 10.18 18.15
N PRO A 170 -3.77 10.44 18.63
CA PRO A 170 -3.28 9.85 19.87
C PRO A 170 -3.99 10.37 21.14
N GLU A 171 -4.72 11.49 21.05
CA GLU A 171 -5.46 12.07 22.17
C GLU A 171 -6.95 11.74 22.10
N THR A 172 -7.57 11.86 20.91
CA THR A 172 -9.03 11.64 20.76
C THR A 172 -9.39 10.21 20.37
N GLY A 173 -8.45 9.47 19.77
CA GLY A 173 -8.69 8.14 19.20
C GLY A 173 -9.45 8.14 17.88
N GLU A 174 -9.88 9.30 17.38
CA GLU A 174 -10.60 9.43 16.11
C GLU A 174 -9.67 9.23 14.91
N TRP A 175 -10.14 8.57 13.85
CA TRP A 175 -9.37 8.47 12.62
C TRP A 175 -9.16 9.84 11.99
N THR A 176 -7.91 10.15 11.66
CA THR A 176 -7.53 11.39 10.99
C THR A 176 -6.51 11.13 9.87
N VAL A 177 -6.52 12.00 8.86
CA VAL A 177 -5.43 12.08 7.89
C VAL A 177 -4.21 12.66 8.60
N ALA A 178 -3.06 11.99 8.51
CA ALA A 178 -1.84 12.51 9.11
C ALA A 178 -1.37 13.81 8.40
N PRO A 179 -0.46 14.61 9.02
CA PRO A 179 -0.03 15.90 8.47
C PRO A 179 0.38 15.85 6.99
N LEU A 180 -0.14 16.77 6.18
CA LEU A 180 -0.08 16.78 4.72
C LEU A 180 0.53 18.08 4.21
N ILE A 181 1.44 18.01 3.23
CA ILE A 181 2.21 19.16 2.77
C ILE A 181 1.35 20.28 2.18
N ASP A 182 0.35 19.90 1.38
CA ASP A 182 -0.55 20.82 0.68
C ASP A 182 -1.95 20.19 0.56
N PRO A 183 -2.83 20.39 1.55
CA PRO A 183 -4.15 19.78 1.56
C PRO A 183 -5.07 20.28 0.45
N ASP A 184 -4.85 21.48 -0.09
CA ASP A 184 -5.69 22.09 -1.12
C ASP A 184 -5.56 21.40 -2.49
N ASN A 185 -4.37 20.87 -2.80
CA ASN A 185 -4.11 20.20 -4.09
C ASN A 185 -3.80 18.71 -3.97
N VAL A 186 -4.21 18.07 -2.87
CA VAL A 186 -3.91 16.65 -2.63
C VAL A 186 -4.44 15.74 -3.73
N ASP A 187 -5.66 15.98 -4.20
CA ASP A 187 -6.28 15.15 -5.24
C ASP A 187 -5.59 15.28 -6.60
N LYS A 188 -4.96 16.43 -6.88
CA LYS A 188 -4.14 16.58 -8.10
C LYS A 188 -2.93 15.65 -8.06
N ARG A 189 -2.19 15.65 -6.94
CA ARG A 189 -1.04 14.75 -6.74
C ARG A 189 -1.45 13.28 -6.71
N ARG A 190 -2.59 12.96 -6.09
CA ARG A 190 -3.13 11.59 -6.06
C ARG A 190 -3.42 11.09 -7.47
N ALA A 191 -4.06 11.90 -8.31
CA ALA A 191 -4.35 11.55 -9.70
C ALA A 191 -3.07 11.28 -10.53
N GLU A 192 -2.00 12.06 -10.31
CA GLU A 192 -0.71 11.89 -11.02
C GLU A 192 -0.06 10.52 -10.79
N VAL A 193 -0.32 9.87 -9.65
CA VAL A 193 0.22 8.54 -9.30
C VAL A 193 -0.82 7.42 -9.42
N GLY A 194 -2.00 7.72 -9.95
CA GLY A 194 -3.08 6.74 -10.15
C GLY A 194 -3.91 6.42 -8.91
N LEU A 195 -3.81 7.22 -7.84
CA LEU A 195 -4.68 7.11 -6.68
C LEU A 195 -6.03 7.79 -6.94
N GLY A 196 -7.12 7.23 -6.38
CA GLY A 196 -8.43 7.89 -6.32
C GLY A 196 -8.41 9.13 -5.43
N THR A 197 -9.54 9.84 -5.31
CA THR A 197 -9.59 11.05 -4.46
C THR A 197 -9.32 10.71 -2.99
N LEU A 198 -8.89 11.71 -2.21
CA LEU A 198 -8.70 11.54 -0.77
C LEU A 198 -10.02 11.22 -0.09
N GLN A 199 -11.11 11.87 -0.51
CA GLN A 199 -12.44 11.58 0.01
C GLN A 199 -12.85 10.12 -0.22
N ASP A 200 -12.68 9.58 -1.43
CA ASP A 200 -13.04 8.18 -1.72
C ASP A 200 -12.26 7.23 -0.80
N TYR A 201 -10.96 7.47 -0.66
CA TYR A 201 -10.10 6.65 0.20
C TYR A 201 -10.50 6.67 1.67
N ILE A 202 -10.81 7.84 2.24
CA ILE A 202 -11.11 7.94 3.68
C ILE A 202 -12.58 7.60 4.01
N SER A 203 -13.45 7.47 2.99
CA SER A 203 -14.85 7.09 3.19
C SER A 203 -15.01 5.69 3.77
N ASP A 204 -14.11 4.77 3.44
CA ASP A 204 -14.06 3.41 4.00
C ASP A 204 -13.82 3.41 5.52
N TYR A 205 -13.31 4.52 6.05
CA TYR A 205 -13.05 4.73 7.48
C TYR A 205 -14.11 5.60 8.15
N GLY A 206 -15.22 5.91 7.45
CA GLY A 206 -16.31 6.74 7.95
C GLY A 206 -15.93 8.22 8.09
N MET A 207 -14.89 8.67 7.39
CA MET A 207 -14.40 10.05 7.47
C MET A 207 -14.97 10.92 6.35
N THR A 208 -15.10 12.21 6.62
CA THR A 208 -15.44 13.24 5.62
C THR A 208 -14.29 14.23 5.50
N TRP A 209 -13.84 14.48 4.27
CA TRP A 209 -12.76 15.40 3.97
C TRP A 209 -13.29 16.83 3.94
N ASN A 210 -12.73 17.67 4.80
CA ASN A 210 -12.95 19.10 4.79
C ASN A 210 -11.60 19.81 4.94
N VAL A 211 -11.12 20.39 3.85
CA VAL A 211 -9.79 21.00 3.78
C VAL A 211 -9.64 22.19 4.74
N GLU A 212 -10.70 22.98 4.94
CA GLU A 212 -10.68 24.15 5.84
C GLU A 212 -10.64 23.73 7.31
N GLU A 213 -11.40 22.70 7.69
CA GLU A 213 -11.34 22.13 9.03
C GLU A 213 -10.00 21.43 9.28
N TYR A 214 -9.49 20.71 8.29
CA TYR A 214 -8.18 20.05 8.37
C TYR A 214 -7.06 21.07 8.62
N LYS A 215 -7.02 22.17 7.85
CA LYS A 215 -6.03 23.24 8.02
C LYS A 215 -6.06 23.85 9.42
N LYS A 216 -7.23 24.00 10.04
CA LYS A 216 -7.37 24.48 11.43
C LYS A 216 -6.78 23.51 12.44
N LYS A 217 -6.94 22.20 12.22
CA LYS A 217 -6.43 21.14 13.12
C LYS A 217 -4.95 20.82 12.89
N LEU A 218 -4.41 21.12 11.70
CA LEU A 218 -3.06 20.73 11.30
C LEU A 218 -1.96 21.11 12.30
N PRO A 219 -1.88 22.34 12.85
CA PRO A 219 -0.83 22.69 13.82
C PRO A 219 -0.84 21.80 15.08
N GLU A 220 -2.03 21.41 15.54
CA GLU A 220 -2.20 20.54 16.70
C GLU A 220 -1.82 19.09 16.37
N LEU A 221 -2.22 18.58 15.21
CA LEU A 221 -1.84 17.26 14.71
C LEU A 221 -0.32 17.11 14.61
N GLU A 222 0.37 18.14 14.13
CA GLU A 222 1.83 18.17 14.02
C GLU A 222 2.51 18.15 15.39
N MET A 223 2.03 18.97 16.33
CA MET A 223 2.54 19.00 17.70
C MET A 223 2.38 17.64 18.38
N ARG A 224 1.18 17.05 18.32
CA ARG A 224 0.89 15.72 18.90
C ARG A 224 1.78 14.64 18.29
N ARG A 225 1.96 14.66 16.97
CA ARG A 225 2.82 13.70 16.26
C ARG A 225 4.28 13.85 16.67
N LYS A 226 4.79 15.08 16.75
CA LYS A 226 6.17 15.36 17.21
C LYS A 226 6.41 14.78 18.61
N ASN A 227 5.49 15.06 19.54
CA ASN A 227 5.56 14.54 20.91
C ASN A 227 5.56 13.00 20.94
N LEU A 228 4.77 12.36 20.08
CA LEU A 228 4.74 10.89 19.96
C LEU A 228 6.08 10.33 19.44
N LEU A 229 6.68 10.96 18.43
CA LEU A 229 7.98 10.53 17.88
C LEU A 229 9.11 10.68 18.90
N GLU A 230 9.14 11.79 19.64
CA GLU A 230 10.12 12.02 20.71
C GLU A 230 10.00 10.98 21.83
N LYS A 231 8.77 10.63 22.25
CA LYS A 231 8.54 9.55 23.23
C LYS A 231 9.06 8.21 22.73
N LYS A 232 8.83 7.88 21.45
CA LYS A 232 9.32 6.63 20.85
C LYS A 232 10.84 6.56 20.77
N GLN A 233 11.51 7.68 20.52
CA GLN A 233 12.98 7.73 20.50
C GLN A 233 13.59 7.54 21.90
N LYS A 234 12.94 8.05 22.95
CA LYS A 234 13.39 7.88 24.35
C LYS A 234 13.20 6.45 24.89
N ASN A 235 12.30 5.68 24.28
CA ASN A 235 11.94 4.32 24.72
C ASN A 235 12.57 3.20 23.86
N LYS A 236 13.42 3.56 22.89
CA LYS A 236 14.24 2.63 22.10
C LYS A 236 15.62 2.49 22.74
#